data_AF-A0A2S6PM48-F1
#
_entry.id   AF-A0A2S6PM48-F1
#
_cell.length_a   1.000
_cell.length_b   1.000
_cell.length_c   1.000
_cell.angle_alpha   90.00
_cell.angle_beta   90.00
_cell.angle_gamma   90.00
#
_symmetry.space_group_name_H-M   'P 1'
#
loop_
_entity.id
_entity.type
_entity.pdbx_description
1 polymer ?
#
loop_
_entity_poly.entity_id
_entity_poly.type
_entity_poly.pdbx_seq_one_letter_code
_entity_poly.pdbx_strand_id
1 'polypeptide(L)'
;MQPLNRVDRGLLAPGAYQTYTIDQPPDTLVRAACEEAGCVAWARGWQSSIDESTPLGQQQAAYIRTQSGRTFREQRTAAGLTVFRFEARQRCFTDHKTRPQLFAVRDGDWRGNPTGRVRQHQRSADWVEDFGEHQLRLIDQQQRG
;
A
#
# COMPACT_ATOMS: atom_id res chain seq x y z
N MET A 1 -32.70 -15.52 -18.60
CA MET A 1 -31.34 -15.57 -18.02
C MET A 1 -30.36 -15.77 -19.16
N GLN A 2 -29.63 -14.72 -19.52
CA GLN A 2 -28.59 -14.78 -20.55
C GLN A 2 -27.47 -15.72 -20.09
N PRO A 3 -27.03 -16.69 -20.90
CA PRO A 3 -25.80 -17.40 -20.59
C PRO A 3 -24.67 -16.38 -20.64
N LEU A 4 -23.99 -16.17 -19.51
CA LEU A 4 -22.73 -15.45 -19.48
C LEU A 4 -21.82 -16.16 -20.49
N ASN A 5 -21.42 -15.44 -21.54
CA ASN A 5 -20.45 -15.91 -22.53
C ASN A 5 -19.20 -16.39 -21.82
N ARG A 6 -19.12 -17.69 -21.51
CA ARG A 6 -17.87 -18.34 -21.15
C ARG A 6 -17.06 -18.33 -22.45
N VAL A 7 -16.00 -17.54 -22.46
CA VAL A 7 -15.08 -17.44 -23.59
C VAL A 7 -14.39 -18.81 -23.74
N ASP A 8 -15.00 -19.70 -24.50
CA ASP A 8 -14.46 -21.02 -24.83
C ASP A 8 -13.45 -20.88 -25.99
N ARG A 9 -12.48 -19.97 -25.81
CA ARG A 9 -11.36 -19.80 -26.74
C ARG A 9 -10.24 -20.72 -26.29
N GLY A 10 -10.09 -21.90 -26.92
CA GLY A 10 -8.88 -22.73 -26.90
C GLY A 10 -7.95 -22.52 -25.70
N LEU A 11 -8.48 -22.56 -24.48
CA LEU A 11 -7.72 -22.16 -23.30
C LEU A 11 -6.74 -23.29 -23.02
N LEU A 12 -5.46 -22.97 -22.89
CA LEU A 12 -4.47 -23.94 -22.42
C LEU A 12 -4.90 -24.56 -21.09
N ALA A 13 -4.31 -25.71 -20.76
CA ALA A 13 -4.52 -26.35 -19.47
C ALA A 13 -4.17 -25.37 -18.33
N PRO A 14 -4.86 -25.42 -17.17
CA PRO A 14 -4.59 -24.52 -16.05
C PRO A 14 -3.11 -24.47 -15.66
N GLY A 15 -2.39 -25.59 -15.73
CA GLY A 15 -0.96 -25.67 -15.42
C GLY A 15 -0.02 -24.93 -16.38
N ALA A 16 -0.52 -24.45 -17.54
CA ALA A 16 0.25 -23.58 -18.42
C ALA A 16 0.27 -22.12 -17.93
N TYR A 17 -0.76 -21.72 -17.17
CA TYR A 17 -0.87 -20.37 -16.62
C TYR A 17 -0.13 -20.24 -15.30
N GLN A 18 0.19 -19.00 -14.97
CA GLN A 18 0.72 -18.60 -13.67
C GLN A 18 -0.05 -17.36 -13.21
N THR A 19 -0.34 -17.32 -11.91
CA THR A 19 -1.00 -16.22 -11.22
C THR A 19 0.03 -15.40 -10.47
N TYR A 20 0.08 -14.11 -10.79
CA TYR A 20 1.06 -13.16 -10.29
C TYR A 20 0.39 -12.22 -9.29
N THR A 21 0.95 -12.08 -8.09
CA THR A 21 0.41 -11.24 -7.01
C THR A 21 1.48 -10.38 -6.36
N ILE A 22 1.12 -9.13 -6.08
CA ILE A 22 1.89 -8.21 -5.25
C ILE A 22 1.06 -7.93 -4.00
N ASP A 23 1.61 -8.21 -2.83
CA ASP A 23 0.97 -7.91 -1.55
C ASP A 23 1.87 -7.02 -0.68
N GLN A 24 1.26 -6.17 0.12
CA GLN A 24 1.96 -5.31 1.07
C GLN A 24 1.25 -5.40 2.42
N PRO A 25 1.41 -6.53 3.15
CA PRO A 25 0.74 -6.71 4.41
C PRO A 25 1.21 -5.66 5.43
N PRO A 26 0.32 -5.14 6.28
CA PRO A 26 0.68 -4.17 7.29
C PRO A 26 1.72 -4.77 8.25
N ASP A 27 2.84 -4.07 8.45
CA ASP A 27 3.83 -4.45 9.45
C ASP A 27 3.38 -3.98 10.83
N THR A 28 3.44 -4.85 11.83
CA THR A 28 3.16 -4.49 13.23
C THR A 28 4.41 -4.44 14.09
N LEU A 29 5.57 -4.89 13.58
CA LEU A 29 6.79 -5.11 14.35
C LEU A 29 7.89 -4.09 14.00
N VAL A 30 8.10 -3.78 12.72
CA VAL A 30 9.21 -2.92 12.29
C VAL A 30 8.75 -1.46 12.27
N ARG A 31 9.28 -0.65 13.19
CA ARG A 31 9.07 0.82 13.18
C ARG A 31 9.85 1.46 12.03
N ALA A 32 9.22 2.40 11.35
CA ALA A 32 9.79 3.12 10.22
C ALA A 32 9.75 4.64 10.43
N ALA A 33 10.70 5.34 9.84
CA ALA A 33 10.64 6.79 9.75
C ALA A 33 9.50 7.23 8.80
N CYS A 34 9.03 8.48 8.97
CA CYS A 34 7.98 9.02 8.10
C CYS A 34 8.39 9.06 6.61
N GLU A 35 9.67 9.32 6.35
CA GLU A 35 10.25 9.34 5.01
C GLU A 35 10.20 7.95 4.35
N GLU A 36 10.70 6.93 5.05
CA GLU A 36 10.72 5.53 4.59
C GLU A 36 9.30 4.99 4.34
N ALA A 37 8.33 5.42 5.16
CA ALA A 37 6.95 5.02 5.04
C ALA A 37 6.15 5.76 3.95
N GLY A 38 6.78 6.69 3.21
CA GLY A 38 6.09 7.49 2.19
C GLY A 38 4.96 8.36 2.78
N CYS A 39 5.12 8.84 4.03
CA CYS A 39 4.08 9.56 4.75
C CYS A 39 3.72 10.88 4.05
N VAL A 40 2.44 11.04 3.68
CA VAL A 40 1.94 12.25 3.01
C VAL A 40 2.10 13.48 3.90
N ALA A 41 1.85 13.35 5.20
CA ALA A 41 2.00 14.45 6.16
C ALA A 41 3.46 14.92 6.27
N TRP A 42 4.42 14.00 6.20
CA TRP A 42 5.84 14.36 6.12
C TRP A 42 6.17 15.00 4.77
N ALA A 43 5.68 14.46 3.66
CA ALA A 43 6.00 14.96 2.33
C ALA A 43 5.41 16.36 2.04
N ARG A 44 4.21 16.66 2.56
CA ARG A 44 3.43 17.86 2.18
C ARG A 44 3.03 18.76 3.36
N GLY A 45 3.36 18.37 4.59
CA GLY A 45 2.81 19.01 5.78
C GLY A 45 1.38 18.54 6.07
N TRP A 46 0.82 18.99 7.18
CA TRP A 46 -0.57 18.68 7.56
C TRP A 46 -1.17 19.77 8.44
N GLN A 47 -2.47 19.66 8.67
CA GLN A 47 -3.21 20.52 9.59
C GLN A 47 -3.95 19.67 10.62
N SER A 48 -3.96 20.11 11.87
CA SER A 48 -4.74 19.52 12.95
C SER A 48 -5.71 20.57 13.48
N SER A 49 -7.00 20.34 13.25
CA SER A 49 -8.09 21.17 13.78
C SER A 49 -8.55 20.59 15.12
N ILE A 50 -8.49 21.39 16.18
CA ILE A 50 -8.76 20.97 17.56
C ILE A 50 -9.83 21.87 18.16
N ASP A 51 -10.81 21.23 18.82
CA ASP A 51 -11.82 21.91 19.61
C ASP A 51 -11.39 22.05 21.07
N GLU A 52 -10.82 23.20 21.41
CA GLU A 52 -10.39 23.54 22.78
C GLU A 52 -11.56 23.84 23.74
N SER A 53 -12.83 23.75 23.30
CA SER A 53 -13.97 23.78 24.25
C SER A 53 -14.09 22.48 25.05
N THR A 54 -13.48 21.40 24.56
CA THR A 54 -13.49 20.09 25.22
C THR A 54 -12.23 19.88 26.08
N PRO A 55 -12.30 19.16 27.22
CA PRO A 55 -11.11 18.82 27.99
C PRO A 55 -10.06 18.05 27.19
N LEU A 56 -10.50 17.16 26.29
CA LEU A 56 -9.59 16.41 25.41
C LEU A 56 -8.87 17.34 24.44
N GLY A 57 -9.58 18.27 23.79
CA GLY A 57 -8.97 19.22 22.86
C GLY A 57 -8.01 20.18 23.54
N GLN A 58 -8.31 20.62 24.77
CA GLN A 58 -7.37 21.41 25.59
C GLN A 58 -6.07 20.64 25.85
N GLN A 59 -6.17 19.35 26.21
CA GLN A 59 -5.00 18.51 26.42
C GLN A 59 -4.19 18.30 25.13
N GLN A 60 -4.86 18.05 24.00
CA GLN A 60 -4.21 17.90 22.70
C GLN A 60 -3.48 19.18 22.27
N ALA A 61 -4.14 20.35 22.40
CA ALA A 61 -3.54 21.63 22.08
C ALA A 61 -2.36 21.95 23.01
N ALA A 62 -2.47 21.66 24.31
CA ALA A 62 -1.37 21.81 25.26
C ALA A 62 -0.17 20.90 24.89
N TYR A 63 -0.43 19.64 24.54
CA TYR A 63 0.61 18.72 24.07
C TYR A 63 1.32 19.24 22.81
N ILE A 64 0.56 19.74 21.82
CA ILE A 64 1.14 20.32 20.60
C ILE A 64 2.05 21.51 20.93
N ARG A 65 1.59 22.43 21.77
CA ARG A 65 2.32 23.65 22.13
C ARG A 65 3.58 23.40 22.98
N THR A 66 3.59 22.36 23.81
CA THR A 66 4.63 22.20 24.85
C THR A 66 5.53 20.97 24.69
N GLN A 67 4.99 19.86 24.20
CA GLN A 67 5.67 18.55 24.24
C GLN A 67 5.89 17.93 22.86
N SER A 68 5.21 18.41 21.82
CA SER A 68 5.31 17.79 20.50
C SER A 68 6.68 17.95 19.85
N GLY A 69 7.49 18.95 20.23
CA GLY A 69 8.78 19.23 19.61
C GLY A 69 8.69 19.54 18.11
N ARG A 70 7.52 19.94 17.62
CA ARG A 70 7.24 20.24 16.20
C ARG A 70 7.07 21.74 16.01
N THR A 71 7.48 22.22 14.85
CA THR A 71 7.24 23.60 14.40
C THR A 71 5.85 23.68 13.79
N PHE A 72 5.05 24.63 14.26
CA PHE A 72 3.69 24.85 13.76
C PHE A 72 3.35 26.34 13.67
N ARG A 73 2.31 26.63 12.90
CA ARG A 73 1.60 27.91 12.91
C ARG A 73 0.21 27.69 13.48
N GLU A 74 -0.17 28.51 14.45
CA GLU A 74 -1.47 28.42 15.10
C GLU A 74 -2.43 29.47 14.53
N GLN A 75 -3.67 29.07 14.23
CA GLN A 75 -4.73 29.97 13.79
C GLN A 75 -6.07 29.56 14.40
N ARG A 76 -6.85 30.53 14.89
CA ARG A 76 -8.24 30.33 15.27
C ARG A 76 -9.15 30.50 14.06
N THR A 77 -10.09 29.58 13.87
CA THR A 77 -11.12 29.66 12.83
C THR A 77 -12.35 30.41 13.34
N ALA A 78 -13.18 30.91 12.43
CA ALA A 78 -14.46 31.53 12.77
C ALA A 78 -15.44 30.58 13.50
N ALA A 79 -15.26 29.27 13.31
CA ALA A 79 -16.02 28.23 14.01
C ALA A 79 -15.51 27.94 15.43
N GLY A 80 -14.52 28.69 15.93
CA GLY A 80 -13.97 28.53 17.29
C GLY A 80 -12.88 27.46 17.43
N LEU A 81 -12.61 26.68 16.38
CA LEU A 81 -11.56 25.66 16.37
C LEU A 81 -10.16 26.28 16.25
N THR A 82 -9.18 25.67 16.91
CA THR A 82 -7.77 26.00 16.78
C THR A 82 -7.12 25.07 15.76
N VAL A 83 -6.54 25.64 14.71
CA VAL A 83 -5.85 24.92 13.64
C VAL A 83 -4.36 25.07 13.83
N PHE A 84 -3.68 23.95 13.97
CA PHE A 84 -2.22 23.86 13.97
C PHE A 84 -1.76 23.40 12.59
N ARG A 85 -1.05 24.26 11.87
CA ARG A 85 -0.45 23.93 10.57
C ARG A 85 1.01 23.55 10.76
N PHE A 86 1.35 22.36 10.32
CA PHE A 86 2.71 21.81 10.37
C PHE A 86 3.32 21.82 8.97
N GLU A 87 4.54 22.33 8.88
CA GLU A 87 5.30 22.32 7.63
C GLU A 87 5.80 20.91 7.27
N ALA A 88 6.08 20.70 5.99
CA ALA A 88 6.67 19.45 5.49
C ALA A 88 8.02 19.12 6.14
N ARG A 89 8.43 17.86 6.00
CA ARG A 89 9.67 17.25 6.52
C ARG A 89 9.75 17.15 8.06
N GLN A 90 8.61 17.23 8.73
CA GLN A 90 8.51 17.00 10.17
C GLN A 90 7.89 15.63 10.47
N ARG A 91 8.29 15.01 11.59
CA ARG A 91 7.70 13.74 12.04
C ARG A 91 6.20 13.94 12.28
N CYS A 92 5.33 13.12 11.68
CA CYS A 92 3.90 13.20 11.94
C CYS A 92 3.54 12.64 13.33
N PHE A 93 2.27 12.69 13.73
CA PHE A 93 1.82 12.13 15.01
C PHE A 93 1.56 10.62 14.97
N THR A 94 1.49 10.03 13.78
CA THR A 94 1.27 8.59 13.57
C THR A 94 2.59 7.83 13.67
N ASP A 95 2.57 6.67 14.31
CA ASP A 95 3.67 5.73 14.24
C ASP A 95 3.61 4.96 12.92
N HIS A 96 4.69 5.02 12.15
CA HIS A 96 4.81 4.27 10.90
C HIS A 96 5.54 2.96 11.10
N LYS A 97 5.16 2.00 10.26
CA LYS A 97 5.76 0.68 10.18
C LYS A 97 5.84 0.27 8.72
N THR A 98 6.94 -0.37 8.31
CA THR A 98 7.15 -0.76 6.91
C THR A 98 7.61 -2.20 6.80
N ARG A 99 6.92 -2.98 5.97
CA ARG A 99 7.35 -4.30 5.52
C ARG A 99 7.63 -4.25 4.03
N PRO A 100 8.68 -4.93 3.53
CA PRO A 100 8.87 -5.11 2.10
C PRO A 100 7.66 -5.78 1.43
N GLN A 101 7.39 -5.39 0.19
CA GLN A 101 6.34 -6.01 -0.64
C GLN A 101 6.66 -7.49 -0.89
N LEU A 102 5.62 -8.30 -1.00
CA LEU A 102 5.69 -9.71 -1.34
C LEU A 102 5.34 -9.89 -2.82
N PHE A 103 6.33 -10.33 -3.60
CA PHE A 103 6.17 -10.61 -5.03
C PHE A 103 6.01 -12.11 -5.22
N ALA A 104 4.78 -12.60 -5.30
CA ALA A 104 4.51 -14.03 -5.41
C ALA A 104 4.01 -14.44 -6.80
N VAL A 105 4.36 -15.65 -7.20
CA VAL A 105 3.95 -16.32 -8.43
C VAL A 105 3.45 -17.71 -8.04
N ARG A 106 2.23 -18.03 -8.45
CA ARG A 106 1.60 -19.34 -8.22
C ARG A 106 1.36 -19.98 -9.57
N ASP A 107 1.60 -21.27 -9.69
CA ASP A 107 1.15 -21.96 -10.90
C ASP A 107 -0.39 -21.97 -10.95
N GLY A 108 -0.94 -22.04 -12.15
CA GLY A 108 -2.38 -22.03 -12.34
C GLY A 108 -3.00 -20.65 -12.59
N ASP A 109 -4.30 -20.67 -12.85
CA ASP A 109 -5.14 -19.49 -13.02
C ASP A 109 -6.30 -19.47 -12.00
N TRP A 110 -7.38 -18.75 -12.31
CA TRP A 110 -8.60 -18.71 -11.48
C TRP A 110 -9.23 -20.08 -11.21
N ARG A 111 -8.85 -21.13 -11.96
CA ARG A 111 -9.26 -22.53 -11.75
C ARG A 111 -8.50 -23.23 -10.63
N GLY A 112 -7.49 -22.58 -10.05
CA GLY A 112 -6.69 -23.05 -8.92
C GLY A 112 -5.23 -23.28 -9.25
N ASN A 113 -4.43 -23.69 -8.25
CA ASN A 113 -3.00 -23.99 -8.40
C ASN A 113 -2.78 -25.51 -8.54
N PRO A 114 -2.67 -26.05 -9.77
CA PRO A 114 -2.65 -27.49 -10.00
C PRO A 114 -1.37 -28.17 -9.49
N THR A 115 -0.26 -27.44 -9.35
CA THR A 115 1.02 -28.00 -8.89
C THR A 115 1.28 -27.74 -7.41
N GLY A 116 0.51 -26.84 -6.78
CA GLY A 116 0.74 -26.35 -5.43
C GLY A 116 2.00 -25.49 -5.28
N ARG A 117 2.75 -25.22 -6.36
CA ARG A 117 4.00 -24.47 -6.29
C ARG A 117 3.72 -22.98 -6.12
N VAL A 118 4.49 -22.37 -5.23
CA VAL A 118 4.51 -20.92 -5.01
C VAL A 118 5.96 -20.49 -5.00
N ARG A 119 6.30 -19.53 -5.86
CA ARG A 119 7.60 -18.88 -5.90
C ARG A 119 7.44 -17.45 -5.40
N GLN A 120 8.41 -16.99 -4.64
CA GLN A 120 8.47 -15.61 -4.19
C GLN A 120 9.77 -14.98 -4.69
N HIS A 121 9.64 -13.84 -5.36
CA HIS A 121 10.75 -13.01 -5.79
C HIS A 121 11.11 -12.02 -4.68
N GLN A 122 12.40 -11.74 -4.52
CA GLN A 122 12.88 -10.76 -3.53
C GLN A 122 12.81 -9.33 -4.06
N ARG A 123 12.84 -9.16 -5.40
CA ARG A 123 12.85 -7.86 -6.08
C ARG A 123 11.69 -7.78 -7.07
N SER A 124 11.14 -6.58 -7.24
CA SER A 124 10.09 -6.31 -8.22
C SER A 124 10.57 -6.52 -9.65
N ALA A 125 11.81 -6.18 -9.96
CA ALA A 125 12.39 -6.32 -11.30
C ALA A 125 12.35 -7.79 -11.77
N ASP A 126 12.83 -8.70 -10.93
CA ASP A 126 12.86 -10.14 -11.23
C ASP A 126 11.44 -10.70 -11.42
N TRP A 127 10.46 -10.18 -10.67
CA TRP A 127 9.05 -10.55 -10.84
C TRP A 127 8.46 -10.05 -12.16
N VAL A 128 8.80 -8.82 -12.59
CA VAL A 128 8.34 -8.25 -13.87
C VAL A 128 8.95 -8.99 -15.05
N GLU A 129 10.23 -9.33 -14.96
CA GLU A 129 10.94 -10.12 -15.98
C GLU A 129 10.30 -11.51 -16.13
N ASP A 130 10.10 -12.23 -15.02
CA ASP A 130 9.44 -13.54 -14.98
C ASP A 130 8.01 -13.48 -15.54
N PHE A 131 7.26 -12.41 -15.26
CA PHE A 131 5.94 -12.19 -15.87
C PHE A 131 6.04 -12.03 -17.38
N GLY A 132 6.97 -11.19 -17.87
CA GLY A 132 7.18 -10.96 -19.29
C GLY A 132 7.55 -12.24 -20.04
N GLU A 133 8.49 -13.01 -19.51
CA GLU A 133 8.89 -14.30 -20.08
C GLU A 133 7.74 -15.30 -20.12
N HIS A 134 6.91 -15.34 -19.07
CA HIS A 134 5.74 -16.23 -19.03
C HIS A 134 4.69 -15.84 -20.08
N GLN A 135 4.41 -14.55 -20.27
CA GLN A 135 3.49 -14.08 -21.31
C GLN A 135 3.97 -14.48 -22.71
N LEU A 136 5.27 -14.33 -23.00
CA LEU A 136 5.85 -14.78 -24.28
C LEU A 136 5.70 -16.29 -24.47
N ARG A 137 5.98 -17.09 -23.42
CA ARG A 137 5.83 -18.55 -23.49
C ARG A 137 4.39 -18.99 -23.75
N LEU A 138 3.40 -18.30 -23.18
CA LEU A 138 1.99 -18.57 -23.45
C LEU A 138 1.62 -18.30 -24.92
N ILE A 139 2.12 -17.19 -25.48
CA ILE A 139 1.90 -16.84 -26.89
C ILE A 139 2.52 -17.91 -27.79
N ASP A 140 3.76 -18.31 -27.52
CA ASP A 140 4.46 -19.35 -28.29
C ASP A 140 3.72 -20.69 -28.22
N GLN A 141 3.18 -21.06 -27.05
CA GLN A 141 2.41 -22.29 -26.89
C GLN A 141 1.09 -22.24 -27.66
N GLN A 142 0.37 -21.12 -27.61
CA GLN A 142 -0.86 -20.94 -28.38
C GLN A 142 -0.64 -21.00 -29.89
N GLN A 143 0.51 -20.51 -30.38
CA GLN A 143 0.85 -20.57 -31.81
C GLN A 143 1.20 -21.98 -32.28
N ARG A 144 1.70 -22.85 -31.39
CA ARG A 144 2.14 -24.20 -31.74
C ARG A 144 1.01 -25.25 -31.76
N GLY A 145 -0.16 -24.91 -31.19
CA GLY A 145 -1.33 -25.79 -31.12
C GLY A 145 -1.32 -26.69 -29.89
#